data_AF-A0A9X4KW36-F1
#
_entry.id   AF-A0A9X4KW36-F1
#
_cell.length_a   1.000
_cell.length_b   1.000
_cell.length_c   1.000
_cell.angle_alpha   90.00
_cell.angle_beta   90.00
_cell.angle_gamma   90.00
#
_symmetry.space_group_name_H-M   'P 1'
#
loop_
_entity.id
_entity.type
_entity.pdbx_description
1 polymer ?
#
loop_
_entity_poly.entity_id
_entity_poly.type
_entity_poly.pdbx_seq_one_letter_code
_entity_poly.pdbx_strand_id
1 'polypeptide(L)'
;MDLLLDKEPNFRPVVDMNYLITLSLGDRERAMGIMKEAIAKYPFITNFYSQYADDLLKDYQNSEGNSVIGEQLIELYKQMQAKDQIVKNLPESFLLGNAFEISSSVREGAAYVMYANGGYEEAIAVLKPGLLDDLSNEDNQRLALLYLSALQKTGSNDEELLNKLQQVNSSTKEQLQDPLKALKGSDQKK
;
A
#
# COMPACT_ATOMS: atom_id res chain seq x y z
N MET A 1 -4.14 -14.12 23.68
CA MET A 1 -5.12 -13.86 22.61
C MET A 1 -5.53 -15.14 21.89
N ASP A 2 -4.63 -16.12 21.76
CA ASP A 2 -4.88 -17.42 21.11
C ASP A 2 -6.14 -18.14 21.62
N LEU A 3 -6.35 -18.20 22.95
CA LEU A 3 -7.57 -18.74 23.58
C LEU A 3 -8.89 -18.06 23.16
N LEU A 4 -8.84 -16.80 22.74
CA LEU A 4 -10.02 -16.06 22.27
C LEU A 4 -10.25 -16.29 20.77
N LEU A 5 -9.18 -16.40 19.97
CA LEU A 5 -9.28 -16.80 18.56
C LEU A 5 -9.76 -18.24 18.40
N ASP A 6 -9.39 -19.13 19.32
CA ASP A 6 -9.88 -20.51 19.33
C ASP A 6 -11.39 -20.59 19.61
N LYS A 7 -11.90 -19.68 20.44
CA LYS A 7 -13.33 -19.64 20.83
C LYS A 7 -14.18 -18.81 19.88
N GLU A 8 -13.63 -17.74 19.34
CA GLU A 8 -14.28 -16.77 18.47
C GLU A 8 -13.46 -16.61 17.18
N PRO A 9 -13.35 -17.67 16.35
CA PRO A 9 -12.45 -17.68 15.21
C PRO A 9 -12.79 -16.64 14.15
N ASN A 10 -13.97 -16.02 14.19
CA ASN A 10 -14.41 -14.99 13.25
C ASN A 10 -14.35 -13.56 13.83
N PHE A 11 -13.90 -13.38 15.07
CA PHE A 11 -13.85 -12.07 15.71
C PHE A 11 -12.62 -11.28 15.23
N ARG A 12 -12.80 -10.59 14.10
CA ARG A 12 -11.78 -9.82 13.38
C ARG A 12 -10.98 -8.84 14.25
N PRO A 13 -11.57 -8.09 15.21
CA PRO A 13 -10.80 -7.13 16.01
C PRO A 13 -9.64 -7.77 16.81
N VAL A 14 -9.73 -9.07 17.13
CA VAL A 14 -8.62 -9.75 17.81
C VAL A 14 -7.43 -9.98 16.90
N VAL A 15 -7.63 -10.07 15.57
CA VAL A 15 -6.53 -10.15 14.61
C VAL A 15 -5.72 -8.86 14.64
N ASP A 16 -6.39 -7.71 14.53
CA ASP A 16 -5.75 -6.39 14.60
C ASP A 16 -5.03 -6.19 15.94
N MET A 17 -5.68 -6.54 17.06
CA MET A 17 -5.06 -6.43 18.38
C MET A 17 -3.84 -7.34 18.53
N ASN A 18 -3.92 -8.59 18.05
CA ASN A 18 -2.81 -9.53 18.16
C ASN A 18 -1.62 -9.03 17.34
N TYR A 19 -1.86 -8.57 16.11
CA TYR A 19 -0.85 -7.92 15.28
C TYR A 19 -0.19 -6.73 15.98
N LEU A 20 -0.97 -5.78 16.50
CA LEU A 20 -0.44 -4.59 17.17
C LEU A 20 0.36 -4.94 18.44
N ILE A 21 -0.12 -5.89 19.24
CA ILE A 21 0.61 -6.35 20.43
C ILE A 21 1.92 -7.01 20.02
N THR A 22 1.89 -7.94 19.06
CA THR A 22 3.09 -8.63 18.57
C THR A 22 4.11 -7.65 17.99
N LEU A 23 3.66 -6.65 17.22
CA LEU A 23 4.51 -5.59 16.70
C LEU A 23 5.12 -4.75 17.83
N SER A 24 4.33 -4.39 18.86
CA SER A 24 4.81 -3.64 20.03
C SER A 24 5.85 -4.39 20.87
N LEU A 25 5.85 -5.73 20.81
CA LEU A 25 6.85 -6.58 21.44
C LEU A 25 8.12 -6.74 20.61
N GLY A 26 8.18 -6.16 19.41
CA GLY A 26 9.32 -6.23 18.49
C GLY A 26 9.39 -7.51 17.66
N ASP A 27 8.40 -8.40 17.75
CA ASP A 27 8.35 -9.66 17.01
C ASP A 27 7.69 -9.47 15.63
N ARG A 28 8.38 -8.72 14.77
CA ARG A 28 7.81 -8.29 13.49
C ARG A 28 7.56 -9.44 12.52
N GLU A 29 8.40 -10.48 12.52
CA GLU A 29 8.19 -11.67 11.70
C GLU A 29 6.85 -12.34 12.03
N ARG A 30 6.55 -12.51 13.32
CA ARG A 30 5.27 -13.06 13.76
C ARG A 30 4.10 -12.11 13.43
N ALA A 31 4.27 -10.80 13.61
CA ALA A 31 3.23 -9.83 13.26
C ALA A 31 2.85 -9.91 11.77
N MET A 32 3.85 -9.98 10.89
CA MET A 32 3.64 -10.18 9.45
C MET A 32 3.00 -11.53 9.13
N GLY A 33 3.35 -12.59 9.87
CA GLY A 33 2.69 -13.89 9.79
C GLY A 33 1.19 -13.82 10.10
N ILE A 34 0.81 -13.10 11.16
CA ILE A 34 -0.60 -12.88 11.54
C ILE A 34 -1.36 -12.21 10.39
N MET A 35 -0.80 -11.17 9.77
CA MET A 35 -1.46 -10.46 8.67
C MET A 35 -1.58 -11.32 7.41
N LYS A 36 -0.56 -12.10 7.09
CA LYS A 36 -0.60 -13.05 5.97
C LYS A 36 -1.70 -14.10 6.15
N GLU A 37 -1.84 -14.66 7.34
CA GLU A 37 -2.92 -15.60 7.68
C GLU A 37 -4.29 -14.91 7.64
N ALA A 38 -4.38 -13.67 8.13
CA ALA A 38 -5.60 -12.88 8.11
C ALA A 38 -6.09 -12.60 6.70
N ILE A 39 -5.20 -12.26 5.77
CA ILE A 39 -5.51 -12.06 4.35
C ILE A 39 -6.11 -13.34 3.74
N ALA A 40 -5.51 -14.51 4.03
CA ALA A 40 -6.02 -15.78 3.53
C ALA A 40 -7.40 -16.12 4.09
N LYS A 41 -7.63 -15.83 5.39
CA LYS A 41 -8.88 -16.12 6.09
C LYS A 41 -10.00 -15.12 5.79
N TYR A 42 -9.66 -13.86 5.55
CA TYR A 42 -10.58 -12.74 5.37
C TYR A 42 -10.24 -11.93 4.10
N PRO A 43 -10.36 -12.53 2.90
CA PRO A 43 -9.83 -11.97 1.64
C PRO A 43 -10.49 -10.67 1.17
N PHE A 44 -11.59 -10.24 1.79
CA PHE A 44 -12.30 -9.01 1.45
C PHE A 44 -12.09 -7.90 2.50
N ILE A 45 -11.14 -8.05 3.42
CA ILE A 45 -10.81 -7.03 4.42
C ILE A 45 -9.57 -6.28 3.97
N THR A 46 -9.78 -5.13 3.35
CA THR A 46 -8.73 -4.27 2.76
C THR A 46 -7.68 -3.83 3.79
N ASN A 47 -8.07 -3.60 5.04
CA ASN A 47 -7.15 -3.18 6.11
C ASN A 47 -5.99 -4.16 6.33
N PHE A 48 -6.24 -5.48 6.27
CA PHE A 48 -5.16 -6.47 6.44
C PHE A 48 -4.15 -6.42 5.29
N TYR A 49 -4.62 -6.16 4.06
CA TYR A 49 -3.74 -5.94 2.92
C TYR A 49 -2.91 -4.67 3.10
N SER A 50 -3.52 -3.56 3.53
CA SER A 50 -2.81 -2.29 3.76
C SER A 50 -1.69 -2.45 4.78
N GLN A 51 -2.00 -3.00 5.97
CA GLN A 51 -1.02 -3.19 7.04
C GLN A 51 0.15 -4.10 6.60
N TYR A 52 -0.17 -5.20 5.91
CA TYR A 52 0.86 -6.10 5.39
C TYR A 52 1.73 -5.43 4.30
N ALA A 53 1.13 -4.62 3.43
CA ALA A 53 1.86 -3.87 2.40
C ALA A 53 2.81 -2.84 3.01
N ASP A 54 2.38 -2.09 4.02
CA ASP A 54 3.22 -1.11 4.71
C ASP A 54 4.44 -1.79 5.36
N ASP A 55 4.24 -2.93 6.00
CA ASP A 55 5.35 -3.72 6.55
C ASP A 55 6.27 -4.24 5.45
N LEU A 56 5.75 -4.87 4.40
CA LEU A 56 6.57 -5.34 3.30
C LEU A 56 7.37 -4.21 2.63
N LEU A 57 6.77 -3.04 2.46
CA LEU A 57 7.45 -1.87 1.88
C LEU A 57 8.60 -1.41 2.76
N LYS A 58 8.41 -1.34 4.08
CA LYS A 58 9.49 -1.03 5.02
C LYS A 58 10.63 -2.03 4.93
N ASP A 59 10.33 -3.33 4.82
CA ASP A 59 11.36 -4.35 4.65
C ASP A 59 12.09 -4.26 3.33
N TYR A 60 11.36 -4.01 2.24
CA TYR A 60 11.94 -3.80 0.94
C TYR A 60 12.93 -2.63 0.97
N GLN A 61 12.54 -1.51 1.60
CA GLN A 61 13.38 -0.34 1.76
C GLN A 61 14.60 -0.59 2.66
N ASN A 62 14.44 -1.34 3.76
CA ASN A 62 15.51 -1.64 4.71
C ASN A 62 16.51 -2.69 4.20
N SER A 63 16.04 -3.61 3.37
CA SER A 63 16.86 -4.64 2.72
C SER A 63 17.52 -4.20 1.41
N GLU A 64 17.42 -2.90 1.09
CA GLU A 64 17.96 -2.30 -0.14
C GLU A 64 17.44 -2.99 -1.42
N GLY A 65 16.15 -3.34 -1.43
CA GLY A 65 15.48 -3.84 -2.63
C GLY A 65 15.50 -5.36 -2.78
N ASN A 66 15.35 -6.11 -1.68
CA ASN A 66 15.24 -7.56 -1.74
C ASN A 66 14.11 -8.01 -2.70
N SER A 67 14.48 -8.76 -3.74
CA SER A 67 13.56 -9.14 -4.81
C SER A 67 12.40 -10.02 -4.33
N VAL A 68 12.62 -10.88 -3.33
CA VAL A 68 11.56 -11.74 -2.77
C VAL A 68 10.48 -10.91 -2.10
N ILE A 69 10.87 -9.85 -1.37
CA ILE A 69 9.92 -8.93 -0.74
C ILE A 69 9.22 -8.09 -1.83
N GLY A 70 9.96 -7.67 -2.86
CA GLY A 70 9.39 -6.95 -4.00
C GLY A 70 8.32 -7.76 -4.75
N GLU A 71 8.57 -9.05 -4.97
CA GLU A 71 7.59 -9.97 -5.55
C GLU A 71 6.35 -10.13 -4.68
N GLN A 72 6.50 -10.16 -3.34
CA GLN A 72 5.36 -10.21 -2.43
C GLN A 72 4.48 -8.97 -2.51
N LEU A 73 5.06 -7.77 -2.62
CA LEU A 73 4.32 -6.52 -2.80
C LEU A 73 3.51 -6.51 -4.12
N ILE A 74 4.14 -6.93 -5.22
CA ILE A 74 3.48 -7.01 -6.52
C ILE A 74 2.35 -8.06 -6.50
N GLU A 75 2.59 -9.21 -5.87
CA GLU A 75 1.59 -10.26 -5.75
C GLU A 75 0.41 -9.84 -4.87
N LEU A 76 0.66 -9.10 -3.80
CA LEU A 76 -0.40 -8.54 -2.95
C LEU A 76 -1.34 -7.62 -3.74
N TYR A 77 -0.78 -6.76 -4.60
CA TYR A 77 -1.57 -5.94 -5.53
C TYR A 77 -2.42 -6.78 -6.49
N LYS A 78 -1.84 -7.81 -7.11
CA LYS A 78 -2.56 -8.72 -8.02
C LYS A 78 -3.70 -9.47 -7.31
N GLN A 79 -3.48 -9.92 -6.07
CA GLN A 79 -4.53 -10.55 -5.28
C GLN A 79 -5.70 -9.61 -5.06
N MET A 80 -5.46 -8.36 -4.65
CA MET A 80 -6.53 -7.38 -4.49
C MET A 80 -7.22 -7.06 -5.82
N GLN A 81 -6.48 -6.94 -6.91
CA GLN A 81 -7.06 -6.73 -8.24
C GLN A 81 -8.02 -7.87 -8.63
N ALA A 82 -7.65 -9.12 -8.35
CA ALA A 82 -8.52 -10.26 -8.59
C ALA A 82 -9.80 -10.22 -7.70
N LYS A 83 -9.70 -9.78 -6.44
CA LYS A 83 -10.86 -9.62 -5.55
C LYS A 83 -11.77 -8.46 -5.96
N ASP A 84 -11.19 -7.33 -6.37
CA ASP A 84 -11.92 -6.19 -6.92
C ASP A 84 -12.73 -6.60 -8.15
N GLN A 85 -12.15 -7.41 -9.05
CA GLN A 85 -12.87 -7.93 -10.21
C GLN A 85 -14.04 -8.85 -9.83
N ILE A 86 -13.90 -9.66 -8.77
CA ILE A 86 -15.01 -10.48 -8.25
C ILE A 86 -16.12 -9.57 -7.72
N VAL A 87 -15.76 -8.56 -6.93
CA VAL A 87 -16.72 -7.61 -6.33
C VAL A 87 -17.49 -6.83 -7.38
N LYS A 88 -16.80 -6.34 -8.42
CA LYS A 88 -17.43 -5.63 -9.56
C LYS A 88 -18.42 -6.49 -10.35
N ASN A 89 -18.29 -7.81 -10.28
CA ASN A 89 -19.17 -8.75 -10.97
C ASN A 89 -20.32 -9.26 -10.08
N LEU A 90 -20.45 -8.78 -8.84
CA LEU A 90 -21.58 -9.14 -7.98
C LEU A 90 -22.87 -8.45 -8.46
N PRO A 91 -24.04 -9.13 -8.37
CA PRO A 91 -25.32 -8.50 -8.66
C PRO A 91 -25.57 -7.29 -7.75
N GLU A 92 -26.19 -6.22 -8.28
CA GLU A 92 -26.52 -5.01 -7.51
C GLU A 92 -27.38 -5.28 -6.27
N SER A 93 -28.14 -6.38 -6.25
CA SER A 93 -28.91 -6.83 -5.09
C SER A 93 -28.03 -7.26 -3.91
N PHE A 94 -26.73 -7.46 -4.12
CA PHE A 94 -25.78 -7.81 -3.07
C PHE A 94 -25.20 -6.53 -2.46
N LEU A 95 -25.79 -6.08 -1.35
CA LEU A 95 -25.27 -4.95 -0.59
C LEU A 95 -23.97 -5.36 0.11
N LEU A 96 -22.83 -4.94 -0.45
CA LEU A 96 -21.58 -4.93 0.29
C LEU A 96 -21.63 -3.78 1.29
N GLY A 97 -21.45 -4.09 2.58
CA GLY A 97 -21.46 -3.07 3.63
C GLY A 97 -20.36 -2.02 3.48
N ASN A 98 -19.26 -2.33 2.79
CA ASN A 98 -18.21 -1.41 2.37
C ASN A 98 -17.73 -1.80 0.96
N ALA A 99 -17.37 -0.81 0.13
CA ALA A 99 -16.71 -1.08 -1.15
C ALA A 99 -15.35 -1.74 -0.90
N PHE A 100 -15.07 -2.83 -1.62
CA PHE A 100 -13.74 -3.41 -1.65
C PHE A 100 -12.92 -2.64 -2.68
N GLU A 101 -11.86 -1.98 -2.23
CA GLU A 101 -10.99 -1.19 -3.09
C GLU A 101 -9.53 -1.52 -2.80
N ILE A 102 -8.69 -1.49 -3.84
CA ILE A 102 -7.24 -1.63 -3.68
C ILE A 102 -6.72 -0.38 -2.96
N SER A 103 -6.19 -0.58 -1.76
CA SER A 103 -5.76 0.51 -0.88
C SER A 103 -4.51 1.23 -1.39
N SER A 104 -4.32 2.47 -0.93
CA SER A 104 -3.17 3.30 -1.27
C SER A 104 -1.84 2.62 -0.91
N SER A 105 -1.73 2.02 0.29
CA SER A 105 -0.54 1.27 0.73
C SER A 105 -0.15 0.15 -0.24
N VAL A 106 -1.12 -0.61 -0.72
CA VAL A 106 -0.87 -1.73 -1.64
C VAL A 106 -0.45 -1.24 -3.02
N ARG A 107 -1.10 -0.19 -3.52
CA ARG A 107 -0.71 0.46 -4.78
C ARG A 107 0.70 1.02 -4.70
N GLU A 108 0.99 1.74 -3.62
CA GLU A 108 2.30 2.33 -3.40
C GLU A 108 3.38 1.27 -3.31
N GLY A 109 3.20 0.23 -2.50
CA GLY A 109 4.19 -0.82 -2.33
C GLY A 109 4.54 -1.50 -3.66
N ALA A 110 3.53 -1.88 -4.46
CA ALA A 110 3.77 -2.46 -5.78
C ALA A 110 4.43 -1.47 -6.75
N ALA A 111 3.95 -0.22 -6.81
CA ALA A 111 4.49 0.79 -7.69
C ALA A 111 5.91 1.22 -7.31
N TYR A 112 6.26 1.23 -6.02
CA TYR A 112 7.60 1.54 -5.53
C TYR A 112 8.60 0.51 -6.05
N VAL A 113 8.25 -0.78 -5.98
CA VAL A 113 9.06 -1.88 -6.53
C VAL A 113 9.18 -1.76 -8.04
N MET A 114 8.07 -1.51 -8.75
CA MET A 114 8.06 -1.34 -10.21
C MET A 114 8.97 -0.18 -10.63
N TYR A 115 8.82 0.99 -10.00
CA TYR A 115 9.65 2.16 -10.25
C TYR A 115 11.14 1.88 -9.97
N ALA A 116 11.46 1.23 -8.84
CA ALA A 116 12.82 0.86 -8.49
C ALA A 116 13.47 -0.07 -9.52
N ASN A 117 12.67 -0.92 -10.16
CA ASN A 117 13.11 -1.85 -11.20
C ASN A 117 13.03 -1.26 -12.62
N GLY A 118 12.69 0.01 -12.77
CA GLY A 118 12.58 0.69 -14.07
C GLY A 118 11.27 0.46 -14.84
N GLY A 119 10.28 -0.23 -14.24
CA GLY A 119 8.93 -0.40 -14.77
C GLY A 119 8.05 0.82 -14.51
N TYR A 120 8.36 1.94 -15.17
CA TYR A 120 7.70 3.22 -14.92
C TYR A 120 6.26 3.24 -15.43
N GLU A 121 6.00 2.66 -16.59
CA GLU A 121 4.67 2.53 -17.17
C GLU A 121 3.75 1.66 -16.30
N GLU A 122 4.27 0.57 -15.74
CA GLU A 122 3.53 -0.27 -14.80
C GLU A 122 3.23 0.48 -13.50
N ALA A 123 4.21 1.21 -12.96
CA ALA A 123 4.00 2.04 -11.78
C ALA A 123 2.89 3.10 -12.01
N ILE A 124 2.90 3.77 -13.17
CA ILE A 124 1.84 4.71 -13.59
C ILE A 124 0.48 4.02 -13.60
N ALA A 125 0.38 2.83 -14.20
CA ALA A 125 -0.88 2.09 -14.32
C ALA A 125 -1.44 1.66 -12.94
N VAL A 126 -0.57 1.31 -12.00
CA VAL A 126 -0.96 0.92 -10.63
C VAL A 126 -1.41 2.13 -9.81
N LEU A 127 -0.71 3.26 -9.94
CA LEU A 127 -0.95 4.45 -9.12
C LEU A 127 -2.15 5.27 -9.60
N LYS A 128 -2.30 5.45 -10.91
CA LYS A 128 -3.30 6.36 -11.50
C LYS A 128 -4.72 6.17 -10.94
N PRO A 129 -5.26 4.94 -10.79
CA PRO A 129 -6.61 4.75 -10.27
C PRO A 129 -6.77 5.05 -8.77
N GLY A 130 -5.66 5.19 -8.02
CA GLY A 130 -5.66 5.52 -6.60
C GLY A 130 -5.34 6.98 -6.29
N LEU A 131 -5.16 7.83 -7.30
CA LEU A 131 -4.93 9.26 -7.10
C LEU A 131 -6.21 9.93 -6.63
N LEU A 132 -6.09 10.76 -5.58
CA LEU A 132 -7.16 11.56 -5.03
C LEU A 132 -6.86 13.05 -5.25
N ASP A 133 -7.90 13.85 -5.48
CA ASP A 133 -7.77 15.30 -5.61
C ASP A 133 -7.32 15.97 -4.31
N ASP A 134 -7.76 15.43 -3.17
CA ASP A 134 -7.35 15.90 -1.85
C ASP A 134 -5.98 15.33 -1.46
N LEU A 135 -4.96 16.19 -1.50
CA LEU A 135 -3.59 15.87 -1.12
C LEU A 135 -3.24 16.31 0.31
N SER A 136 -4.23 16.58 1.17
CA SER A 136 -3.99 17.01 2.55
C SER A 136 -3.33 15.93 3.44
N ASN A 137 -3.56 14.65 3.15
CA ASN A 137 -2.90 13.52 3.81
C ASN A 137 -1.59 13.15 3.10
N GLU A 138 -0.56 12.84 3.90
CA GLU A 138 0.74 12.33 3.48
C GLU A 138 0.64 11.10 2.56
N ASP A 139 -0.26 10.14 2.80
CA ASP A 139 -0.39 8.96 1.93
C ASP A 139 -0.75 9.36 0.49
N ASN A 140 -1.68 10.31 0.33
CA ASN A 140 -2.08 10.80 -0.98
C ASN A 140 -0.95 11.57 -1.66
N GLN A 141 -0.16 12.31 -0.87
CA GLN A 141 1.05 12.99 -1.38
C GLN A 141 2.11 11.99 -1.84
N ARG A 142 2.31 10.89 -1.11
CA ARG A 142 3.29 9.84 -1.46
C ARG A 142 2.92 9.16 -2.77
N LEU A 143 1.64 8.80 -2.96
CA LEU A 143 1.13 8.26 -4.23
C LEU A 143 1.31 9.25 -5.38
N ALA A 144 0.93 10.52 -5.17
CA ALA A 144 1.06 11.57 -6.19
C ALA A 144 2.53 11.82 -6.56
N LEU A 145 3.43 11.87 -5.57
CA LEU A 145 4.87 12.04 -5.78
C LEU A 145 5.44 10.90 -6.63
N LEU A 146 5.13 9.65 -6.27
CA LEU A 146 5.63 8.49 -7.00
C LEU A 146 5.07 8.43 -8.44
N TYR A 147 3.79 8.80 -8.61
CA TYR A 147 3.15 8.88 -9.92
C TYR A 147 3.78 9.93 -10.82
N LEU A 148 3.94 11.16 -10.31
CA LEU A 148 4.61 12.25 -11.03
C LEU A 148 6.05 11.89 -11.38
N SER A 149 6.76 11.21 -10.48
CA SER A 149 8.11 10.72 -10.73
C SER A 149 8.15 9.72 -11.88
N ALA A 150 7.22 8.76 -11.90
CA ALA A 150 7.13 7.78 -12.97
C ALA A 150 6.78 8.44 -14.32
N LEU A 151 5.87 9.42 -14.33
CA LEU A 151 5.58 10.22 -15.53
C LEU A 151 6.83 10.91 -16.07
N GLN A 152 7.63 11.57 -15.21
CA GLN A 152 8.85 12.25 -15.63
C GLN A 152 9.86 11.29 -16.28
N LYS A 153 9.97 10.06 -15.76
CA LYS A 153 10.86 9.04 -16.33
C LYS A 153 10.43 8.55 -17.71
N THR A 154 9.14 8.64 -18.03
CA THR A 154 8.59 8.30 -19.36
C THR A 154 8.50 9.51 -20.30
N GLY A 155 8.96 10.69 -19.87
CA GLY A 155 8.86 11.93 -20.64
C GLY A 155 7.46 12.56 -20.66
N SER A 156 6.54 12.07 -19.83
CA SER A 156 5.21 12.63 -19.63
C SER A 156 5.17 13.59 -18.44
N ASN A 157 4.09 14.36 -18.31
CA ASN A 157 3.90 15.29 -17.20
C ASN A 157 2.41 15.46 -16.86
N ASP A 158 2.13 15.78 -15.60
CA ASP A 158 0.81 16.19 -15.11
C ASP A 158 0.98 17.48 -14.29
N GLU A 159 0.86 18.62 -14.99
CA GLU A 159 1.11 19.94 -14.40
C GLU A 159 0.07 20.29 -13.34
N GLU A 160 -1.17 19.85 -13.51
CA GLU A 160 -2.23 20.15 -12.54
C GLU A 160 -1.93 19.44 -11.22
N LEU A 161 -1.64 18.14 -11.26
CA LEU A 161 -1.30 17.39 -10.06
C LEU A 161 0.00 17.88 -9.41
N LEU A 162 1.01 18.21 -10.22
CA LEU A 162 2.27 18.78 -9.72
C LEU A 162 2.03 20.10 -8.96
N ASN A 163 1.19 20.98 -9.51
CA ASN A 163 0.86 22.25 -8.87
C ASN A 163 0.06 22.03 -7.57
N LYS A 164 -0.91 21.11 -7.56
CA LYS A 164 -1.65 20.73 -6.34
C LYS A 164 -0.70 20.21 -5.26
N LEU A 165 0.21 19.31 -5.61
CA LEU A 165 1.16 18.73 -4.65
C LEU A 165 2.13 19.78 -4.09
N GLN A 166 2.61 20.72 -4.93
CA GLN A 166 3.49 21.81 -4.48
C GLN A 166 2.81 22.79 -3.52
N GLN A 167 1.48 22.93 -3.57
CA GLN A 167 0.75 23.80 -2.65
C GLN A 167 0.71 23.24 -1.22
N VAL A 168 0.61 21.92 -1.08
CA VAL A 168 0.53 21.24 0.23
C VAL A 168 1.90 20.77 0.73
N ASN A 169 2.88 20.61 -0.18
CA ASN A 169 4.21 20.13 0.12
C ASN A 169 5.28 20.96 -0.60
N SER A 170 5.91 21.88 0.12
CA SER A 170 6.96 22.76 -0.40
C SER A 170 8.22 22.02 -0.84
N SER A 171 8.46 20.79 -0.36
CA SER A 171 9.64 19.98 -0.68
C SER A 171 9.46 19.14 -1.94
N THR A 172 8.29 19.17 -2.60
CA THR A 172 7.97 18.36 -3.78
C THR A 172 9.05 18.39 -4.86
N LYS A 173 9.60 19.57 -5.19
CA LYS A 173 10.63 19.69 -6.23
C LYS A 173 11.94 18.98 -5.89
N GLU A 174 12.31 18.96 -4.61
CA GLU A 174 13.48 18.23 -4.12
C GLU A 174 13.19 16.73 -4.11
N GLN A 175 12.02 16.34 -3.62
CA GLN A 175 11.61 14.93 -3.54
C GLN A 175 11.54 14.26 -4.93
N LEU A 176 11.13 14.99 -5.98
CA LEU A 176 11.11 14.47 -7.35
C LEU A 176 12.51 14.13 -7.91
N GLN A 177 13.58 14.66 -7.33
CA GLN A 177 14.95 14.32 -7.77
C GLN A 177 15.36 12.91 -7.36
N ASP A 178 14.91 12.48 -6.17
CA ASP A 178 15.15 11.14 -5.63
C ASP A 178 13.91 10.66 -4.85
N PRO A 179 12.86 10.22 -5.55
CA PRO A 179 11.58 9.91 -4.94
C PRO A 179 11.65 8.68 -4.03
N LEU A 180 12.48 7.69 -4.36
CA LEU A 180 12.63 6.49 -3.53
C LEU A 180 13.26 6.85 -2.17
N LYS A 181 14.27 7.71 -2.17
CA LYS A 181 14.85 8.22 -0.92
C LYS A 181 13.88 9.10 -0.14
N ALA A 182 13.13 9.96 -0.83
CA ALA A 182 12.12 10.80 -0.18
C ALA A 182 11.05 9.98 0.54
N LEU A 183 10.60 8.89 -0.07
CA LEU A 183 9.57 7.99 0.47
C LEU A 183 10.09 7.03 1.55
N LYS A 184 11.40 6.74 1.60
CA LYS A 184 12.01 5.96 2.69
C LYS A 184 12.14 6.79 3.98
N GLY A 185 12.30 8.11 3.87
CA GLY A 185 12.56 9.01 5.01
C GLY A 185 11.33 9.51 5.76
N SER A 186 10.12 9.38 5.20
CA SER A 186 8.87 9.83 5.84
C SER A 186 8.47 9.01 7.07
N ASP A 187 8.79 7.71 7.08
CA ASP A 187 8.37 6.79 8.15
C ASP A 187 9.17 6.93 9.46
N GLN A 188 10.25 7.73 9.49
CA GLN A 188 11.08 7.92 10.69
C GLN A 188 10.61 9.04 11.63
N LYS A 189 9.49 9.70 11.33
CA LYS A 189 8.90 10.73 12.21
C LYS A 189 7.63 10.23 12.91
N LYS A 190 7.75 9.22 13.77
CA LYS A 190 6.76 8.98 14.84
C LYS A 190 7.46 8.52 16.11
#